data_AF-A0A0C9U3B0-F1
#
_entry.id   AF-A0A0C9U3B0-F1
#
_cell.length_a   1.000
_cell.length_b   1.000
_cell.length_c   1.000
_cell.angle_alpha   90.00
_cell.angle_beta   90.00
_cell.angle_gamma   90.00
#
_symmetry.space_group_name_H-M   'P 1'
#
loop_
_entity.id
_entity.type
_entity.pdbx_description
1 polymer ?
#
loop_
_entity_poly.entity_id
_entity_poly.type
_entity_poly.pdbx_seq_one_letter_code
_entity_poly.pdbx_strand_id
1 'polypeptide(L)'
;MILTADPSLTTSGLYYPQAANQTSSSLTPETISALQVTADAIINKASEQIIKQVKDLLESNSGRKGAHNKAPGEDRVPKTQEEKLIDVSPMIQYLYFSDAAIRNLTKELLKWDNKQQISLPPPPELSEDEIRMHAQGLSVGPTVNNFRLHWSGANERGWNHTASYIFADEFIRRCNEGHYAVLTFPDWALKRQAVASRFRNKIPNLKTERKNIIAMTSTSNDVRLTAQIKLDKMKKAKRHRARRDENSAFDSVH
;
A
#
# COMPACT_ATOMS: atom_id res chain seq x y z
N MET A 1 -71.17 -31.59 -7.54
CA MET A 1 -71.32 -30.61 -8.65
C MET A 1 -71.29 -29.21 -8.06
N ILE A 2 -70.73 -28.28 -8.81
CA ILE A 2 -70.07 -27.03 -8.40
C ILE A 2 -70.93 -26.12 -7.50
N LEU A 3 -70.32 -25.69 -6.39
CA LEU A 3 -70.72 -24.59 -5.51
C LEU A 3 -70.25 -23.26 -6.12
N THR A 4 -71.13 -22.26 -6.21
CA THR A 4 -70.73 -20.85 -6.14
C THR A 4 -71.80 -20.07 -5.38
N ALA A 5 -71.55 -19.88 -4.08
CA ALA A 5 -72.29 -18.98 -3.23
C ALA A 5 -71.55 -17.64 -3.16
N ASP A 6 -72.35 -16.58 -3.25
CA ASP A 6 -72.01 -15.17 -3.09
C ASP A 6 -71.48 -14.89 -1.66
N PRO A 7 -70.40 -14.12 -1.49
CA PRO A 7 -70.06 -13.55 -0.20
C PRO A 7 -70.23 -12.03 -0.20
N SER A 8 -71.35 -11.59 0.37
CA SER A 8 -71.42 -10.31 1.07
C SER A 8 -70.54 -10.38 2.33
N LEU A 9 -69.59 -9.45 2.50
CA LEU A 9 -69.41 -8.59 3.68
C LEU A 9 -67.97 -8.05 3.86
N THR A 10 -67.93 -6.78 4.27
CA THR A 10 -66.85 -6.05 4.98
C THR A 10 -65.62 -5.68 4.14
N THR A 11 -65.13 -4.45 4.11
CA THR A 11 -64.77 -3.63 5.26
C THR A 11 -64.59 -2.17 4.84
N SER A 12 -65.02 -1.28 5.72
CA SER A 12 -64.97 0.18 5.67
C SER A 12 -63.64 0.76 5.17
N GLY A 13 -63.73 1.67 4.20
CA GLY A 13 -62.64 2.52 3.75
C GLY A 13 -62.16 3.43 4.87
N LEU A 14 -61.03 3.08 5.46
CA LEU A 14 -60.25 3.96 6.31
C LEU A 14 -59.17 4.64 5.48
N TYR A 15 -59.43 5.92 5.26
CA TYR A 15 -58.50 7.03 5.11
C TYR A 15 -57.02 6.69 5.42
N TYR A 16 -56.17 6.76 4.40
CA TYR A 16 -54.74 7.04 4.57
C TYR A 16 -54.40 8.30 3.77
N PRO A 17 -53.89 9.37 4.41
CA PRO A 17 -53.47 10.56 3.70
C PRO A 17 -52.17 10.28 2.94
N GLN A 18 -52.20 10.58 1.66
CA GLN A 18 -51.07 10.65 0.75
C GLN A 18 -50.16 11.81 1.18
N ALA A 19 -49.05 11.49 1.86
CA ALA A 19 -47.97 12.42 2.08
C ALA A 19 -47.23 12.64 0.76
N ALA A 20 -47.70 13.62 -0.01
CA ALA A 20 -46.94 14.21 -1.09
C ALA A 20 -45.79 15.05 -0.52
N ASN A 21 -44.74 15.18 -1.34
CA ASN A 21 -43.62 16.12 -1.27
C ASN A 21 -42.39 15.66 -0.48
N GLN A 22 -41.67 14.71 -1.09
CA GLN A 22 -40.22 14.78 -1.12
C GLN A 22 -39.82 16.12 -1.76
N THR A 23 -39.33 17.06 -0.96
CA THR A 23 -38.59 18.23 -1.43
C THR A 23 -37.23 17.75 -1.96
N SER A 24 -37.21 17.26 -3.19
CA SER A 24 -36.00 17.30 -4.00
C SER A 24 -35.73 18.77 -4.30
N SER A 25 -34.89 19.41 -3.49
CA SER A 25 -34.37 20.75 -3.76
C SER A 25 -33.48 20.68 -5.00
N SER A 26 -34.10 20.76 -6.17
CA SER A 26 -33.42 20.98 -7.43
C SER A 26 -32.71 22.33 -7.32
N LEU A 27 -31.38 22.31 -7.32
CA LEU A 27 -30.57 23.52 -7.46
C LEU A 27 -31.06 24.27 -8.70
N THR A 28 -31.30 25.58 -8.57
CA THR A 28 -31.75 26.36 -9.72
C THR A 28 -30.65 26.39 -10.77
N PRO A 29 -30.99 26.45 -12.07
CA PRO A 29 -30.00 26.59 -13.14
C PRO A 29 -29.05 27.77 -12.90
N GLU A 30 -29.51 28.87 -12.29
CA GLU A 30 -28.63 30.00 -11.95
C GLU A 30 -27.59 29.62 -10.89
N THR A 31 -27.96 28.79 -9.91
CA THR A 31 -27.04 28.32 -8.87
C THR A 31 -25.97 27.40 -9.45
N ILE A 32 -26.35 26.54 -10.40
CA ILE A 32 -25.40 25.67 -11.12
C ILE A 32 -24.43 26.51 -11.96
N SER A 33 -24.94 27.49 -12.72
CA SER A 33 -24.09 28.40 -13.50
C SER A 33 -23.16 29.21 -12.62
N ALA A 34 -23.61 29.71 -11.47
CA ALA A 34 -22.77 30.46 -10.53
C ALA A 34 -21.65 29.59 -9.93
N LEU A 35 -21.96 28.33 -9.59
CA LEU A 35 -20.96 27.37 -9.10
C LEU A 35 -19.92 27.04 -10.16
N GLN A 36 -20.35 26.92 -11.42
CA GLN A 36 -19.45 26.61 -12.53
C GLN A 36 -18.51 27.78 -12.84
N VAL A 37 -19.03 29.01 -12.88
CA VAL A 37 -18.20 30.22 -13.00
C VAL A 37 -17.20 30.33 -11.85
N THR A 38 -17.61 29.97 -10.63
CA THR A 38 -16.72 29.99 -9.46
C THR A 38 -15.64 28.92 -9.57
N ALA A 39 -15.99 27.71 -10.01
CA ALA A 39 -15.03 26.63 -10.23
C ALA A 39 -14.01 27.01 -11.31
N ASP A 40 -14.46 27.58 -12.43
CA ASP A 40 -13.59 28.04 -13.51
C ASP A 40 -12.65 29.16 -13.04
N ALA A 41 -13.14 30.10 -12.23
CA ALA A 41 -12.32 31.15 -11.65
C ALA A 41 -11.24 30.60 -10.70
N ILE A 42 -11.56 29.58 -9.90
CA ILE A 42 -10.60 28.89 -9.02
C ILE A 42 -9.54 28.17 -9.85
N ILE A 43 -9.95 27.43 -10.87
CA ILE A 43 -9.05 26.68 -11.76
C ILE A 43 -8.11 27.63 -12.49
N ASN A 44 -8.62 28.73 -13.05
CA ASN A 44 -7.80 29.73 -13.73
C ASN A 44 -6.78 30.37 -12.79
N LYS A 45 -7.21 30.78 -11.59
CA LYS A 45 -6.32 31.39 -10.60
C LYS A 45 -5.23 30.44 -10.11
N ALA A 46 -5.57 29.17 -9.88
CA ALA A 46 -4.60 28.15 -9.51
C ALA A 46 -3.60 27.88 -10.64
N SER A 47 -4.09 27.84 -11.89
CA SER A 47 -3.25 27.61 -13.07
C SER A 47 -2.26 28.74 -13.28
N GLU A 48 -2.69 30.00 -13.17
CA GLU A 48 -1.82 31.18 -13.23
C GLU A 48 -0.74 31.15 -12.14
N GLN A 49 -1.10 30.74 -10.92
CA GLN A 49 -0.16 30.67 -9.81
C GLN A 49 0.90 29.58 -10.03
N ILE A 50 0.51 28.42 -10.56
CA ILE A 50 1.43 27.34 -10.91
C ILE A 50 2.36 27.77 -12.05
N ILE A 51 1.82 28.37 -13.11
CA ILE A 51 2.62 28.87 -14.24
C ILE A 51 3.63 29.92 -13.76
N LYS A 52 3.21 30.83 -12.87
CA LYS A 52 4.11 31.81 -12.27
C LYS A 52 5.22 31.14 -11.46
N GLN A 53 4.90 30.18 -10.60
CA GLN A 53 5.90 29.45 -9.81
C GLN A 53 6.91 28.71 -10.69
N VAL A 54 6.44 28.06 -11.76
CA VAL A 54 7.30 27.37 -12.72
C VAL A 54 8.21 28.35 -13.45
N LYS A 55 7.66 29.51 -13.86
CA LYS A 55 8.43 30.56 -14.53
C LYS A 55 9.50 31.15 -13.62
N ASP A 56 9.15 31.48 -12.38
CA ASP A 56 10.09 31.99 -11.37
C ASP A 56 11.23 30.99 -11.11
N LEU A 57 10.92 29.68 -11.10
CA LEU A 57 11.91 28.61 -10.97
C LEU A 57 12.86 28.54 -12.16
N LEU A 58 12.34 28.64 -13.38
CA LEU A 58 13.14 28.63 -14.61
C LEU A 58 14.03 29.87 -14.74
N GLU A 59 13.52 31.04 -14.37
CA GLU A 59 14.29 32.29 -14.38
C GLU A 59 15.37 32.30 -13.29
N SER A 60 15.10 31.72 -12.11
CA SER A 60 16.10 31.59 -11.04
C SER A 60 17.29 30.68 -11.43
N ASN A 61 17.09 29.71 -12.33
CA ASN A 61 18.13 28.83 -12.86
C ASN A 61 18.90 29.43 -14.04
N SER A 62 18.37 30.45 -14.70
CA SER A 62 18.96 31.05 -15.91
C SER A 62 20.03 32.11 -15.60
N GLY A 63 20.14 32.56 -14.33
CA GLY A 63 20.97 33.69 -13.92
C GLY A 63 22.39 33.39 -13.40
N ARG A 64 22.86 32.14 -13.38
CA ARG A 64 24.22 31.81 -12.89
C ARG A 64 25.17 31.41 -14.02
N LYS A 65 25.67 32.40 -14.76
CA LYS A 65 26.94 32.27 -15.51
C LYS A 65 27.83 33.49 -15.25
N GLY A 66 28.99 33.24 -14.65
CA GLY A 66 30.16 34.10 -14.76
C GLY A 66 30.97 34.27 -13.47
N ALA A 67 31.98 33.42 -13.24
CA ALA A 67 33.40 33.83 -13.24
C ALA A 67 34.33 32.80 -12.54
N HIS A 68 35.43 32.47 -13.26
CA HIS A 68 36.71 31.89 -12.81
C HIS A 68 36.88 30.37 -12.56
N ASN A 69 37.23 29.69 -13.66
CA ASN A 69 38.30 28.70 -13.85
C ASN A 69 38.90 27.99 -12.62
N LYS A 70 38.48 26.74 -12.43
CA LYS A 70 39.34 25.57 -12.14
C LYS A 70 38.51 24.29 -12.31
N ALA A 71 38.90 23.39 -13.21
CA ALA A 71 38.43 22.01 -13.18
C ALA A 71 38.95 21.38 -11.88
N PRO A 72 38.10 20.82 -10.99
CA PRO A 72 37.79 19.38 -11.07
C PRO A 72 36.41 18.97 -10.49
N GLY A 73 35.90 17.81 -10.93
CA GLY A 73 34.82 17.07 -10.26
C GLY A 73 33.41 17.51 -10.66
N GLU A 74 32.68 16.65 -11.37
CA GLU A 74 31.23 16.78 -11.51
C GLU A 74 30.58 16.77 -10.12
N ASP A 75 30.30 17.95 -9.56
CA ASP A 75 29.34 18.12 -8.49
C ASP A 75 27.95 17.81 -9.06
N ARG A 76 27.62 16.52 -9.08
CA ARG A 76 26.26 16.05 -9.32
C ARG A 76 25.41 16.54 -8.16
N VAL A 77 24.65 17.61 -8.40
CA VAL A 77 23.50 17.99 -7.57
C VAL A 77 22.70 16.72 -7.29
N PRO A 78 22.49 16.32 -6.01
CA PRO A 78 21.70 15.14 -5.70
C PRO A 78 20.30 15.36 -6.26
N LYS A 79 19.94 14.66 -7.34
CA LYS A 79 18.56 14.59 -7.82
C LYS A 79 17.67 14.30 -6.61
N THR A 80 16.68 15.15 -6.40
CA THR A 80 15.69 14.94 -5.34
C THR A 80 14.97 13.61 -5.59
N GLN A 81 14.45 13.02 -4.53
CA GLN A 81 13.81 11.70 -4.57
C GLN A 81 12.65 11.62 -5.59
N GLU A 82 12.11 12.78 -5.97
CA GLU A 82 11.06 13.00 -6.96
C GLU A 82 11.60 12.98 -8.40
N GLU A 83 12.77 13.57 -8.68
CA GLU A 83 13.39 13.55 -10.02
C GLU A 83 13.95 12.18 -10.41
N LYS A 84 14.38 11.37 -9.45
CA LYS A 84 14.76 9.96 -9.71
C LYS A 84 13.55 9.08 -10.09
N LEU A 85 12.32 9.55 -9.85
CA LEU A 85 11.10 8.77 -10.07
C LEU A 85 10.51 8.94 -11.49
N ILE A 86 10.91 9.99 -12.20
CA ILE A 86 10.33 10.36 -13.50
C ILE A 86 10.95 9.56 -14.66
N ASP A 87 12.14 9.00 -14.47
CA ASP A 87 12.91 8.28 -15.52
C ASP A 87 12.86 6.75 -15.39
N VAL A 88 11.98 6.23 -14.52
CA VAL A 88 11.85 4.79 -14.28
C VAL A 88 10.68 4.27 -15.08
N SER A 89 10.92 3.25 -15.91
CA SER A 89 9.88 2.56 -16.69
C SER A 89 8.60 2.37 -15.84
N PRO A 90 7.40 2.65 -16.38
CA PRO A 90 6.14 2.52 -15.64
C PRO A 90 6.03 1.17 -14.90
N MET A 91 6.53 0.09 -15.51
CA MET A 91 6.60 -1.24 -14.89
C MET A 91 7.38 -1.27 -13.57
N ILE A 92 8.53 -0.62 -13.52
CA ILE A 92 9.39 -0.57 -12.32
C ILE A 92 8.74 0.30 -11.24
N GLN A 93 8.07 1.38 -11.65
CA GLN A 93 7.33 2.24 -10.74
C GLN A 93 6.17 1.48 -10.06
N TYR A 94 5.41 0.66 -10.81
CA TYR A 94 4.38 -0.23 -10.25
C TYR A 94 4.96 -1.28 -9.30
N LEU A 95 6.08 -1.91 -9.65
CA LEU A 95 6.74 -2.89 -8.79
C LEU A 95 7.14 -2.27 -7.45
N TYR A 96 7.67 -1.04 -7.48
CA TYR A 96 8.06 -0.32 -6.27
C TYR A 96 6.86 0.04 -5.38
N PHE A 97 5.80 0.59 -5.98
CA PHE A 97 4.60 1.01 -5.26
C PHE A 97 3.81 -0.19 -4.70
N SER A 98 3.66 -1.26 -5.47
CA SER A 98 3.04 -2.51 -4.99
C SER A 98 3.82 -3.13 -3.83
N ASP A 99 5.14 -3.14 -3.91
CA ASP A 99 5.99 -3.62 -2.82
C ASP A 99 5.87 -2.77 -1.54
N ALA A 100 5.71 -1.44 -1.68
CA ALA A 100 5.50 -0.54 -0.54
C ALA A 100 4.13 -0.76 0.11
N ALA A 101 3.08 -0.86 -0.70
CA ALA A 101 1.73 -1.16 -0.23
C ALA A 101 1.66 -2.54 0.46
N ILE A 102 2.27 -3.56 -0.14
CA ILE A 102 2.36 -4.90 0.46
C ILE A 102 3.07 -4.85 1.82
N ARG A 103 4.19 -4.13 1.91
CA ARG A 103 4.92 -3.98 3.18
C ARG A 103 4.07 -3.29 4.25
N ASN A 104 3.36 -2.23 3.91
CA ASN A 104 2.52 -1.50 4.86
C ASN A 104 1.39 -2.38 5.37
N LEU A 105 0.64 -3.03 4.48
CA LEU A 105 -0.43 -3.95 4.87
C LEU A 105 0.10 -5.13 5.69
N THR A 106 1.28 -5.66 5.34
CA THR A 106 1.92 -6.74 6.10
C THR A 106 2.16 -6.34 7.55
N LYS A 107 2.68 -5.12 7.77
CA LYS A 107 2.93 -4.58 9.10
C LYS A 107 1.64 -4.38 9.88
N GLU A 108 0.61 -3.86 9.24
CA GLU A 108 -0.70 -3.67 9.88
C GLU A 108 -1.33 -5.00 10.31
N LEU A 109 -1.37 -5.99 9.40
CA LEU A 109 -1.96 -7.29 9.68
C LEU A 109 -1.19 -8.06 10.75
N LEU A 110 0.15 -7.98 10.75
CA LEU A 110 0.99 -8.58 11.79
C LEU A 110 1.03 -7.75 13.08
N LYS A 111 0.41 -6.57 13.10
CA LYS A 111 0.52 -5.56 14.19
C LYS A 111 1.98 -5.29 14.55
N TRP A 112 2.83 -5.20 13.53
CA TRP A 112 4.28 -5.18 13.65
C TRP A 112 4.87 -3.95 12.95
N ASP A 113 4.84 -2.79 13.61
CA ASP A 113 5.46 -1.57 13.09
C ASP A 113 6.84 -1.28 13.70
N ASN A 114 7.88 -1.70 12.97
CA ASN A 114 9.28 -1.52 13.37
C ASN A 114 9.81 -0.08 13.18
N LYS A 115 8.99 0.87 12.70
CA LYS A 115 9.46 2.24 12.45
C LYS A 115 9.67 3.05 13.72
N GLN A 116 8.95 2.76 14.79
CA GLN A 116 8.97 3.61 15.99
C GLN A 116 9.70 2.98 17.19
N GLN A 117 9.83 1.65 17.29
CA GLN A 117 10.43 1.04 18.48
C GLN A 117 11.17 -0.26 18.16
N ILE A 118 12.45 -0.31 18.54
CA ILE A 118 13.27 -1.53 18.66
C ILE A 118 12.71 -2.47 19.76
N SER A 119 11.74 -1.98 20.55
CA SER A 119 11.18 -2.63 21.74
C SER A 119 9.86 -3.37 21.53
N LEU A 120 9.27 -3.39 20.33
CA LEU A 120 8.05 -4.18 20.13
C LEU A 120 8.41 -5.67 20.21
N PRO A 121 7.69 -6.46 21.03
CA PRO A 121 7.91 -7.90 21.10
C PRO A 121 7.73 -8.49 19.69
N PRO A 122 8.55 -9.49 19.32
CA PRO A 122 8.43 -10.14 18.03
C PRO A 122 7.00 -10.68 17.87
N PRO A 123 6.47 -10.75 16.63
CA PRO A 123 5.13 -11.27 16.44
C PRO A 123 4.99 -12.68 17.03
N PRO A 124 3.82 -12.99 17.64
CA PRO A 124 3.62 -14.24 18.35
C PRO A 124 3.81 -15.46 17.45
N GLU A 125 4.24 -16.56 18.08
CA GLU A 125 4.31 -17.87 17.45
C GLU A 125 2.89 -18.43 17.24
N LEU A 126 2.75 -19.33 16.27
CA LEU A 126 1.58 -20.22 16.21
C LEU A 126 1.82 -21.39 17.15
N SER A 127 0.78 -21.85 17.83
CA SER A 127 0.87 -23.10 18.57
C SER A 127 0.90 -24.31 17.62
N GLU A 128 1.56 -25.39 18.04
CA GLU A 128 1.56 -26.65 17.28
C GLU A 128 0.16 -27.22 17.09
N ASP A 129 -0.74 -26.99 18.06
CA ASP A 129 -2.14 -27.39 17.97
C ASP A 129 -2.87 -26.65 16.85
N GLU A 130 -2.67 -25.33 16.72
CA GLU A 130 -3.26 -24.54 15.62
C GLU A 130 -2.75 -25.01 14.26
N ILE A 131 -1.45 -25.32 14.17
CA ILE A 131 -0.82 -25.82 12.94
C ILE A 131 -1.43 -27.19 12.59
N ARG A 132 -1.57 -28.09 13.57
CA ARG A 132 -2.14 -29.43 13.39
C ARG A 132 -3.61 -29.37 13.00
N MET A 133 -4.42 -28.59 13.71
CA MET A 133 -5.85 -28.42 13.40
C MET A 133 -6.05 -27.86 11.99
N HIS A 134 -5.24 -26.89 11.57
CA HIS A 134 -5.28 -26.36 10.21
C HIS A 134 -4.89 -27.43 9.17
N ALA A 135 -3.83 -28.19 9.43
CA ALA A 135 -3.41 -29.28 8.54
C ALA A 135 -4.47 -30.38 8.38
N GLN A 136 -5.28 -30.60 9.41
CA GLN A 136 -6.40 -31.55 9.42
C GLN A 136 -7.71 -30.95 8.86
N GLY A 137 -7.75 -29.67 8.51
CA GLY A 137 -8.96 -28.99 8.06
C GLY A 137 -9.99 -28.73 9.17
N LEU A 138 -9.59 -28.86 10.43
CA LEU A 138 -10.43 -28.65 11.62
C LEU A 138 -10.44 -27.20 12.11
N SER A 139 -9.58 -26.36 11.53
CA SER A 139 -9.51 -24.92 11.81
C SER A 139 -9.76 -24.11 10.53
N VAL A 140 -10.38 -22.94 10.69
CA VAL A 140 -10.51 -21.94 9.61
C VAL A 140 -9.16 -21.35 9.19
N GLY A 141 -8.12 -21.56 9.98
CA GLY A 141 -6.77 -21.09 9.69
C GLY A 141 -6.58 -19.60 9.94
N PRO A 142 -5.63 -18.95 9.22
CA PRO A 142 -5.40 -17.52 9.37
C PRO A 142 -6.60 -16.72 8.88
N THR A 143 -6.91 -15.62 9.58
CA THR A 143 -7.92 -14.63 9.19
C THR A 143 -7.30 -13.24 9.24
N VAL A 144 -7.99 -12.22 8.71
CA VAL A 144 -7.53 -10.83 8.79
C VAL A 144 -7.34 -10.38 10.26
N ASN A 145 -8.26 -10.77 11.14
CA ASN A 145 -8.23 -10.39 12.56
C ASN A 145 -7.18 -11.15 13.39
N ASN A 146 -6.82 -12.35 12.95
CA ASN A 146 -5.85 -13.23 13.62
C ASN A 146 -4.67 -13.56 12.69
N PHE A 147 -4.20 -12.55 11.95
CA PHE A 147 -3.21 -12.76 10.92
C PHE A 147 -1.84 -13.05 11.55
N ARG A 148 -1.37 -14.29 11.38
CA ARG A 148 -0.07 -14.76 11.89
C ARG A 148 0.64 -15.58 10.82
N LEU A 149 1.97 -15.64 10.91
CA LEU A 149 2.80 -16.48 10.04
C LEU A 149 3.36 -17.66 10.82
N HIS A 150 3.49 -18.79 10.14
CA HIS A 150 4.26 -19.92 10.61
C HIS A 150 5.75 -19.65 10.33
N TRP A 151 6.46 -19.14 11.34
CA TRP A 151 7.83 -18.63 11.23
C TRP A 151 8.86 -19.69 10.83
N SER A 152 8.67 -20.94 11.21
CA SER A 152 9.51 -22.10 10.86
C SER A 152 8.96 -22.90 9.66
N GLY A 153 7.67 -22.83 9.37
CA GLY A 153 7.01 -23.67 8.37
C GLY A 153 7.25 -23.28 6.91
N ALA A 154 6.85 -24.17 6.01
CA ALA A 154 6.92 -23.95 4.55
C ALA A 154 6.04 -22.75 4.11
N ASN A 155 6.43 -22.11 3.01
CA ASN A 155 5.67 -20.97 2.43
C ASN A 155 4.69 -21.43 1.34
N GLU A 156 5.00 -22.53 0.67
CA GLU A 156 4.27 -23.02 -0.51
C GLU A 156 3.01 -23.80 -0.16
N ARG A 157 2.89 -24.29 1.08
CA ARG A 157 1.77 -25.11 1.57
C ARG A 157 1.41 -24.77 3.01
N GLY A 158 0.26 -25.26 3.46
CA GLY A 158 -0.20 -25.15 4.85
C GLY A 158 -0.56 -23.72 5.26
N TRP A 159 -0.19 -23.35 6.49
CA TRP A 159 -0.61 -22.09 7.11
C TRP A 159 -0.17 -20.86 6.31
N ASN A 160 1.11 -20.74 5.95
CA ASN A 160 1.63 -19.57 5.23
C ASN A 160 1.05 -19.44 3.82
N HIS A 161 0.76 -20.57 3.17
CA HIS A 161 0.07 -20.57 1.89
C HIS A 161 -1.34 -19.98 2.04
N THR A 162 -2.08 -20.43 3.05
CA THR A 162 -3.43 -19.92 3.34
C THR A 162 -3.39 -18.43 3.71
N ALA A 163 -2.46 -18.04 4.58
CA ALA A 163 -2.24 -16.64 4.97
C ALA A 163 -1.97 -15.74 3.76
N SER A 164 -1.24 -16.24 2.75
CA SER A 164 -0.97 -15.45 1.54
C SER A 164 -2.21 -15.12 0.73
N TYR A 165 -3.23 -15.98 0.75
CA TYR A 165 -4.49 -15.71 0.09
C TYR A 165 -5.38 -14.76 0.89
N ILE A 166 -5.43 -14.91 2.22
CA ILE A 166 -6.10 -13.95 3.10
C ILE A 166 -5.51 -12.55 2.94
N PHE A 167 -4.18 -12.47 2.87
CA PHE A 167 -3.48 -11.22 2.57
C PHE A 167 -3.89 -10.65 1.21
N ALA A 168 -3.93 -11.49 0.18
CA ALA A 168 -4.29 -11.05 -1.18
C ALA A 168 -5.72 -10.52 -1.25
N ASP A 169 -6.66 -11.20 -0.60
CA ASP A 169 -8.07 -10.80 -0.56
C ASP A 169 -8.23 -9.45 0.13
N GLU A 170 -7.56 -9.26 1.27
CA GLU A 170 -7.57 -8.00 2.00
C GLU A 170 -6.89 -6.86 1.21
N PHE A 171 -5.78 -7.16 0.52
CA PHE A 171 -5.10 -6.18 -0.31
C PHE A 171 -5.99 -5.69 -1.46
N ILE A 172 -6.63 -6.63 -2.18
CA ILE A 172 -7.52 -6.31 -3.29
C ILE A 172 -8.75 -5.54 -2.81
N ARG A 173 -9.34 -5.94 -1.67
CA ARG A 173 -10.45 -5.21 -1.04
C ARG A 173 -10.07 -3.74 -0.80
N ARG A 174 -8.90 -3.48 -0.21
CA ARG A 174 -8.41 -2.12 0.05
C ARG A 174 -8.10 -1.31 -1.22
N CYS A 175 -7.59 -1.97 -2.26
CA CYS A 175 -7.43 -1.33 -3.57
C CYS A 175 -8.79 -0.86 -4.11
N ASN A 176 -9.82 -1.70 -4.06
CA ASN A 176 -11.16 -1.37 -4.54
C ASN A 176 -11.84 -0.27 -3.72
N GLU A 177 -11.48 -0.14 -2.44
CA GLU A 177 -11.95 0.92 -1.55
C GLU A 177 -11.13 2.22 -1.65
N GLY A 178 -10.14 2.29 -2.54
CA GLY A 178 -9.36 3.51 -2.76
C GLY A 178 -8.30 3.82 -1.70
N HIS A 179 -7.96 2.88 -0.80
CA HIS A 179 -6.87 3.07 0.19
C HIS A 179 -5.51 3.34 -0.47
N TYR A 180 -5.39 2.96 -1.74
CA TYR A 180 -4.21 3.17 -2.56
C TYR A 180 -4.56 3.99 -3.80
N ALA A 181 -5.55 4.89 -3.76
CA ALA A 181 -6.06 5.61 -4.94
C ALA A 181 -5.00 6.43 -5.71
N VAL A 182 -3.90 6.80 -5.05
CA VAL A 182 -2.74 7.47 -5.68
C VAL A 182 -1.89 6.49 -6.52
N LEU A 183 -2.12 5.19 -6.35
CA LEU A 183 -1.42 4.10 -7.02
C LEU A 183 -2.36 3.42 -8.01
N THR A 184 -2.09 3.58 -9.30
CA THR A 184 -2.75 2.78 -10.33
C THR A 184 -2.15 1.37 -10.32
N PHE A 185 -2.98 0.33 -10.26
CA PHE A 185 -2.52 -1.06 -10.41
C PHE A 185 -3.12 -1.63 -11.69
N PRO A 186 -2.34 -2.27 -12.57
CA PRO A 186 -2.90 -2.96 -13.71
C PRO A 186 -3.71 -4.18 -13.25
N ASP A 187 -4.76 -4.55 -13.99
CA ASP A 187 -5.71 -5.62 -13.61
C ASP A 187 -5.02 -6.95 -13.29
N TRP A 188 -3.95 -7.28 -14.03
CA TRP A 188 -3.19 -8.51 -13.79
C TRP A 188 -2.43 -8.49 -12.45
N ALA A 189 -2.07 -7.31 -11.94
CA ALA A 189 -1.38 -7.15 -10.65
C ALA A 189 -2.35 -7.23 -9.46
N LEU A 190 -3.66 -7.10 -9.71
CA LEU A 190 -4.72 -7.34 -8.74
C LEU A 190 -5.29 -8.77 -8.82
N LYS A 191 -4.70 -9.65 -9.64
CA LYS A 191 -5.04 -11.08 -9.58
C LYS A 191 -4.65 -11.65 -8.23
N ARG A 192 -5.59 -12.29 -7.55
CA ARG A 192 -5.42 -12.92 -6.23
C ARG A 192 -4.14 -13.75 -6.13
N GLN A 193 -3.87 -14.60 -7.13
CA GLN A 193 -2.67 -15.44 -7.13
C GLN A 193 -1.37 -14.63 -7.26
N ALA A 194 -1.36 -13.55 -8.04
CA ALA A 194 -0.20 -12.70 -8.24
C ALA A 194 0.16 -11.95 -6.94
N VAL A 195 -0.85 -11.38 -6.26
CA VAL A 195 -0.66 -10.71 -4.97
C VAL A 195 -0.19 -11.71 -3.90
N ALA A 196 -0.85 -12.88 -3.80
CA ALA A 196 -0.46 -13.93 -2.87
C ALA A 196 0.99 -14.38 -3.10
N SER A 197 1.40 -14.59 -4.36
CA SER A 197 2.76 -14.96 -4.70
C SER A 197 3.78 -13.87 -4.34
N ARG A 198 3.46 -12.60 -4.61
CA ARG A 198 4.32 -11.47 -4.24
C ARG A 198 4.51 -11.38 -2.73
N PHE A 199 3.43 -11.53 -1.95
CA PHE A 199 3.51 -11.59 -0.50
C PHE A 199 4.35 -12.77 -0.01
N ARG A 200 4.13 -13.99 -0.55
CA ARG A 200 4.94 -15.17 -0.20
C ARG A 200 6.43 -14.96 -0.42
N ASN A 201 6.81 -14.27 -1.50
CA ASN A 201 8.20 -13.93 -1.79
C ASN A 201 8.83 -13.00 -0.74
N LYS A 202 8.03 -12.28 0.07
CA LYS A 202 8.53 -11.45 1.17
C LYS A 202 8.68 -12.20 2.49
N ILE A 203 7.99 -13.34 2.68
CA ILE A 203 8.01 -14.12 3.93
C ILE A 203 9.43 -14.48 4.40
N PRO A 204 10.38 -14.94 3.55
CA PRO A 204 11.74 -15.24 3.99
C PRO A 204 12.46 -14.04 4.65
N ASN A 205 12.22 -12.84 4.13
CA ASN A 205 12.78 -11.61 4.70
C ASN A 205 12.13 -11.29 6.05
N LEU A 206 10.81 -11.46 6.17
CA LEU A 206 10.11 -11.27 7.45
C LEU A 206 10.60 -12.26 8.52
N LYS A 207 10.84 -13.52 8.15
CA LYS A 207 11.43 -14.52 9.04
C LYS A 207 12.83 -14.12 9.51
N THR A 208 13.64 -13.57 8.60
CA THR A 208 14.99 -13.08 8.91
C THR A 208 14.93 -11.88 9.86
N GLU A 209 14.01 -10.94 9.60
CA GLU A 209 13.81 -9.77 10.45
C GLU A 209 13.36 -10.16 11.86
N ARG A 210 12.40 -11.09 12.00
CA ARG A 210 11.98 -11.62 13.30
C ARG A 210 13.14 -12.27 14.05
N LYS A 211 13.93 -13.12 13.39
CA LYS A 211 15.11 -13.76 14.00
C LYS A 211 16.13 -12.73 14.52
N ASN A 212 16.36 -11.66 13.75
CA ASN A 212 17.25 -10.59 14.17
C ASN A 212 16.72 -9.85 15.39
N ILE A 213 15.41 -9.55 15.45
CA ILE A 213 14.80 -8.91 16.63
C ILE A 213 14.95 -9.81 17.86
N ILE A 214 14.58 -11.09 17.76
CA ILE A 214 14.73 -12.05 18.88
C ILE A 214 16.16 -12.08 19.41
N ALA A 215 17.16 -12.06 18.51
CA ALA A 215 18.56 -12.04 18.90
C ALA A 215 18.98 -10.71 19.56
N MET A 216 18.43 -9.58 19.11
CA MET A 216 18.69 -8.25 19.69
C MET A 216 18.02 -8.06 21.07
N THR A 217 16.92 -8.75 21.33
CA THR A 217 16.20 -8.75 22.61
C THR A 217 16.67 -9.86 23.55
N SER A 218 17.70 -10.63 23.18
CA SER A 218 18.27 -11.68 24.02
C SER A 218 18.91 -11.11 25.28
N THR A 219 18.82 -11.82 26.40
CA THR A 219 19.49 -11.46 27.66
C THR A 219 21.01 -11.61 27.58
N SER A 220 21.52 -12.38 26.62
CA SER A 220 22.95 -12.56 26.38
C SER A 220 23.56 -11.43 25.55
N ASN A 221 24.56 -10.74 26.11
CA ASN A 221 25.26 -9.66 25.43
C ASN A 221 26.03 -10.12 24.18
N ASP A 222 26.60 -11.33 24.17
CA ASP A 222 27.32 -11.89 23.02
C ASP A 222 26.39 -12.15 21.82
N VAL A 223 25.18 -12.66 22.11
CA VAL A 223 24.14 -12.89 21.10
C VAL A 223 23.69 -11.56 20.48
N ARG A 224 23.49 -10.54 21.32
CA ARG A 224 23.13 -9.18 20.88
C ARG A 224 24.22 -8.56 20.01
N LEU A 225 25.48 -8.62 20.43
CA LEU A 225 26.60 -8.05 19.70
C LEU A 225 26.79 -8.73 18.33
N THR A 226 26.68 -10.07 18.29
CA THR A 226 26.76 -10.83 17.05
C THR A 226 25.63 -10.49 16.08
N ALA A 227 24.41 -10.31 16.59
CA ALA A 227 23.26 -9.89 15.78
C ALA A 227 23.44 -8.49 15.21
N GLN A 228 23.95 -7.55 16.01
CA GLN A 228 24.26 -6.19 15.57
C GLN A 228 25.29 -6.18 14.43
N ILE A 229 26.40 -6.91 14.58
CA ILE A 229 27.44 -7.03 13.55
C ILE A 229 26.86 -7.61 12.24
N LYS A 230 26.01 -8.64 12.33
CA LYS A 230 25.34 -9.22 11.15
C LYS A 230 24.43 -8.19 10.47
N LEU A 231 23.63 -7.45 11.24
CA LEU A 231 22.74 -6.42 10.72
C LEU A 231 23.51 -5.32 10.00
N ASP A 232 24.63 -4.86 10.57
CA ASP A 232 25.45 -3.80 9.98
C ASP A 232 26.15 -4.27 8.70
N LYS A 233 26.61 -5.53 8.65
CA LYS A 233 27.11 -6.16 7.42
C LYS A 233 26.03 -6.21 6.33
N MET A 234 24.80 -6.59 6.68
CA MET A 234 23.67 -6.62 5.72
C MET A 234 23.32 -5.22 5.20
N LYS A 235 23.28 -4.21 6.08
CA LYS A 235 23.06 -2.80 5.68
C LYS A 235 24.16 -2.32 4.74
N LYS A 236 25.43 -2.62 5.04
CA LYS A 236 26.57 -2.28 4.18
C LYS A 236 26.45 -2.95 2.81
N ALA A 237 26.13 -4.25 2.76
CA ALA A 237 25.92 -4.97 1.51
C ALA A 237 24.77 -4.40 0.67
N LYS A 238 23.66 -3.99 1.29
CA LYS A 238 22.54 -3.34 0.59
C LYS A 238 22.95 -2.00 -0.02
N ARG A 239 23.74 -1.19 0.69
CA ARG A 239 24.29 0.08 0.16
C ARG A 239 25.22 -0.14 -1.03
N HIS A 240 26.04 -1.20 -1.00
CA HIS A 240 26.90 -1.53 -2.13
C HIS A 240 26.12 -1.99 -3.37
N ARG A 241 25.02 -2.74 -3.20
CA ARG A 241 24.15 -3.12 -4.34
C ARG A 241 23.46 -1.92 -4.98
N ALA A 242 22.90 -1.03 -4.16
CA ALA A 242 22.26 0.19 -4.66
C ALA A 242 23.20 1.07 -5.50
N ARG A 243 24.48 1.16 -5.11
CA ARG A 243 25.51 1.87 -5.91
C ARG A 243 25.87 1.15 -7.21
N ARG A 244 25.81 -0.17 -7.24
CA ARG A 244 26.09 -0.96 -8.46
C ARG A 244 24.97 -0.81 -9.48
N ASP A 245 23.72 -0.79 -9.02
CA ASP A 245 22.54 -0.59 -9.87
C ASP A 245 22.53 0.82 -10.50
N GLU A 246 22.97 1.84 -9.76
CA GLU A 246 23.15 3.21 -10.26
C GLU A 246 24.25 3.30 -11.35
N ASN A 247 25.34 2.54 -11.21
CA ASN A 247 26.39 2.49 -12.24
C ASN A 247 25.97 1.69 -13.48
N SER A 248 25.23 0.58 -13.32
CA SER A 248 24.76 -0.20 -14.47
C SER A 248 23.69 0.49 -15.30
N ALA A 249 22.90 1.40 -14.71
CA ALA A 249 21.95 2.23 -15.44
C ALA A 249 22.65 3.34 -16.25
N PHE A 250 23.87 3.72 -15.86
CA PHE A 250 24.70 4.69 -16.58
C PHE A 250 25.35 4.06 -17.83
N ASP A 251 25.80 2.80 -17.73
CA ASP A 251 26.48 2.09 -18.84
C ASP A 251 25.53 1.56 -19.94
N SER A 252 24.21 1.69 -19.81
CA SER A 252 23.23 1.31 -20.86
C SER A 252 22.67 2.49 -21.66
N VAL A 253 23.19 3.71 -21.45
CA VAL A 253 22.78 4.95 -22.14
C VAL A 253 23.91 5.50 -23.03
N HIS A 254 25.03 4.79 -23.15
CA HIS A 254 26.14 5.06 -24.06
C HIS A 254 26.47 3.82 -24.89
#